data_AF-A0AB37ZA63-F1
#
_entry.id   AF-A0AB37ZA63-F1
#
_cell.length_a   1.000
_cell.length_b   1.000
_cell.length_c   1.000
_cell.angle_alpha   90.00
_cell.angle_beta   90.00
_cell.angle_gamma   90.00
#
_symmetry.space_group_name_H-M   'P 1'
#
loop_
_entity.id
_entity.type
_entity.pdbx_description
1 polymer ?
#
loop_
_entity_poly.entity_id
_entity_poly.type
_entity_poly.pdbx_seq_one_letter_code
_entity_poly.pdbx_strand_id
1 'polypeptide(L)'
;MLQSADEVSRVIEMAWEDRTPFEAIEVQFGLPEAQVIALMRRHLKPSSFKLWRERVSGRQTKHLQLRDPQVSRAYCPSQYKPR
;
A
#
# COMPACT_ATOMS: atom_id res chain seq x y z
N MET A 1 21.62 -6.06 -8.47
CA MET A 1 20.87 -5.78 -7.24
C MET A 1 20.54 -7.10 -6.58
N LEU A 2 21.15 -7.38 -5.43
CA LEU A 2 20.69 -8.43 -4.54
C LEU A 2 19.53 -7.84 -3.75
N GLN A 3 18.30 -8.26 -4.04
CA GLN A 3 17.23 -8.19 -3.06
C GLN A 3 17.20 -9.57 -2.42
N SER A 4 17.41 -9.62 -1.12
CA SER A 4 17.32 -10.85 -0.33
C SER A 4 15.92 -11.43 -0.50
N ALA A 5 15.74 -12.76 -0.47
CA ALA A 5 14.41 -13.35 -0.60
C ALA A 5 13.43 -12.81 0.46
N ASP A 6 13.94 -12.52 1.65
CA ASP A 6 13.21 -11.90 2.76
C ASP A 6 12.74 -10.47 2.45
N GLU A 7 13.59 -9.66 1.81
CA GLU A 7 13.24 -8.29 1.41
C GLU A 7 12.14 -8.29 0.36
N VAL A 8 12.23 -9.20 -0.61
CA VAL A 8 11.18 -9.37 -1.62
C VAL A 8 9.86 -9.77 -0.98
N SER A 9 9.88 -10.73 -0.04
CA SER A 9 8.68 -11.13 0.71
C SER A 9 8.09 -9.94 1.47
N ARG A 10 8.94 -9.14 2.12
CA ARG A 10 8.51 -7.97 2.88
C ARG A 10 7.89 -6.89 2.00
N VAL A 11 8.47 -6.63 0.83
CA VAL A 11 7.90 -5.67 -0.14
C VAL A 11 6.56 -6.16 -0.67
N ILE A 12 6.39 -7.47 -0.91
CA ILE A 12 5.12 -8.05 -1.34
C ILE A 12 4.05 -7.91 -0.25
N GLU A 13 4.39 -8.18 1.01
CA GLU A 13 3.49 -7.97 2.16
C GLU A 13 3.04 -6.52 2.24
N MET A 14 4.00 -5.58 2.23
CA MET A 14 3.72 -4.15 2.29
C MET A 14 2.90 -3.66 1.10
N ALA A 15 3.16 -4.16 -0.11
CA ALA A 15 2.40 -3.80 -1.30
C ALA A 15 0.98 -4.37 -1.30
N TRP A 16 0.73 -5.47 -0.57
CA TRP A 16 -0.61 -6.04 -0.36
C TRP A 16 -1.42 -5.32 0.72
N GLU A 17 -0.75 -4.65 1.66
CA GLU A 17 -1.39 -3.95 2.76
C GLU A 17 -1.97 -2.60 2.30
N ASP A 18 -3.29 -2.46 2.45
CA ASP A 18 -4.03 -1.31 1.92
C ASP A 18 -3.64 0.05 2.56
N ARG A 19 -2.94 0.03 3.70
CA ARG A 19 -2.54 1.24 4.46
C ARG A 19 -1.12 1.70 4.19
N THR A 20 -0.36 0.96 3.39
CA THR A 20 1.06 1.26 3.17
C THR A 20 1.20 2.06 1.86
N PRO A 21 1.60 3.35 1.94
CA PRO A 21 1.82 4.15 0.75
C PRO A 21 3.07 3.65 0.01
N PHE A 22 3.11 3.82 -1.32
CA PHE A 22 4.30 3.48 -2.09
C PHE A 22 5.53 4.28 -1.66
N GLU A 23 5.32 5.51 -1.17
CA GLU A 23 6.36 6.37 -0.58
C GLU A 23 7.05 5.71 0.62
N ALA A 24 6.32 4.97 1.45
CA ALA A 24 6.94 4.25 2.59
C ALA A 24 7.81 3.09 2.13
N ILE A 25 7.41 2.40 1.04
CA ILE A 25 8.20 1.33 0.43
C ILE A 25 9.45 1.92 -0.23
N GLU A 26 9.33 3.08 -0.88
CA GLU A 26 10.45 3.79 -1.48
C GLU A 26 11.46 4.28 -0.43
N VAL A 27 11.00 4.82 0.70
CA VAL A 27 11.88 5.24 1.80
C VAL A 27 12.61 4.07 2.45
N GLN A 28 11.94 2.93 2.64
CA GLN A 28 12.53 1.77 3.33
C GLN A 28 13.42 0.90 2.42
N PHE A 29 13.03 0.72 1.15
CA PHE A 29 13.67 -0.23 0.23
C PHE A 29 14.27 0.45 -1.01
N GLY A 30 14.12 1.76 -1.18
CA GLY A 30 14.56 2.47 -2.39
C GLY A 30 13.80 2.08 -3.65
N LEU A 31 12.62 1.46 -3.51
CA LEU A 31 11.82 0.97 -4.63
C LEU A 31 10.67 1.95 -4.94
N PRO A 32 10.74 2.68 -6.07
CA PRO A 32 9.64 3.52 -6.51
C PRO A 32 8.46 2.65 -6.97
N GLU A 33 7.28 3.25 -7.06
CA GLU A 33 6.03 2.55 -7.43
C GLU A 33 6.19 1.65 -8.67
N ALA A 34 6.85 2.15 -9.71
CA ALA A 34 7.06 1.40 -10.95
C ALA A 34 7.84 0.08 -10.74
N GLN A 35 8.85 0.11 -9.86
CA GLN A 35 9.62 -1.09 -9.53
C GLN A 35 8.81 -2.07 -8.68
N VAL A 36 8.00 -1.57 -7.74
CA VAL A 36 7.09 -2.42 -6.94
C VAL A 36 6.04 -3.09 -7.84
N ILE A 37 5.46 -2.37 -8.80
CA ILE A 37 4.53 -2.94 -9.78
C ILE A 37 5.22 -4.03 -10.61
N ALA A 38 6.44 -3.79 -11.09
CA ALA A 38 7.21 -4.77 -11.84
C ALA A 38 7.52 -6.02 -11.00
N LEU A 39 7.87 -5.85 -9.73
CA LEU A 39 8.10 -6.94 -8.77
C LEU A 39 6.83 -7.75 -8.55
N MET A 40 5.72 -7.08 -8.23
CA MET A 40 4.41 -7.73 -8.01
C MET A 40 3.95 -8.51 -9.24
N ARG A 41 4.18 -7.98 -10.45
CA ARG A 41 3.85 -8.66 -11.71
C ARG A 41 4.67 -9.93 -11.94
N ARG A 42 5.91 -9.98 -11.45
CA ARG A 42 6.79 -11.15 -11.57
C ARG A 42 6.47 -12.23 -10.54
N HIS A 43 6.02 -11.84 -9.34
CA HIS A 43 5.79 -12.77 -8.23
C HIS A 43 4.34 -13.26 -8.10
N LEU A 44 3.36 -12.49 -8.57
CA LEU A 44 1.95 -12.88 -8.49
C LEU A 44 1.46 -13.56 -9.76
N LYS A 45 0.48 -14.45 -9.60
CA LYS A 45 -0.29 -14.98 -10.73
C LYS A 45 -1.03 -13.84 -11.44
N PRO A 46 -1.25 -13.92 -12.77
CA PRO A 46 -1.89 -12.85 -13.53
C PRO A 46 -3.26 -12.41 -12.97
N SER A 47 -4.08 -13.36 -12.51
CA SER A 47 -5.39 -13.09 -11.89
C SER A 47 -5.26 -12.33 -10.56
N SER A 48 -4.34 -12.74 -9.69
CA SER A 48 -4.05 -12.06 -8.42
C SER A 48 -3.47 -10.66 -8.65
N PHE A 49 -2.60 -10.50 -9.65
CA PHE A 49 -2.05 -9.21 -10.04
C PHE A 49 -3.15 -8.25 -10.52
N LYS A 50 -4.09 -8.73 -11.34
CA LYS A 50 -5.22 -7.92 -11.82
C LYS A 50 -6.08 -7.42 -10.64
N LEU A 51 -6.43 -8.29 -9.70
CA LEU A 51 -7.19 -7.93 -8.48
C LEU A 51 -6.42 -6.94 -7.59
N TRP A 52 -5.11 -7.12 -7.44
CA TRP A 52 -4.27 -6.17 -6.72
C TRP A 52 -4.24 -4.81 -7.44
N ARG A 53 -4.10 -4.81 -8.77
CA ARG A 53 -4.02 -3.57 -9.55
C ARG A 53 -5.34 -2.82 -9.58
N GLU A 54 -6.47 -3.50 -9.65
CA GLU A 54 -7.80 -2.89 -9.49
C GLU A 54 -7.92 -2.21 -8.11
N ARG A 55 -7.49 -2.87 -7.03
CA ARG A 55 -7.49 -2.30 -5.68
C ARG A 55 -6.55 -1.10 -5.53
N VAL A 56 -5.36 -1.16 -6.12
CA VAL A 56 -4.38 -0.07 -6.02
C VAL A 56 -4.77 1.11 -6.90
N SER A 57 -5.29 0.87 -8.10
CA SER A 57 -5.63 1.91 -9.06
C SER A 57 -6.93 2.64 -8.72
N GLY A 58 -7.84 2.01 -7.95
CA GLY A 58 -9.11 2.61 -7.54
C GLY A 58 -9.04 3.53 -6.32
N ARG A 59 -7.87 3.70 -5.67
CA ARG A 59 -7.75 4.45 -4.41
C ARG A 59 -7.22 5.87 -4.62
N GLN A 60 -8.13 6.84 -4.61
CA GLN A 60 -7.81 8.29 -4.56
C GLN A 60 -7.12 8.72 -3.25
N THR A 61 -7.14 7.88 -2.20
CA THR A 61 -6.53 8.15 -0.89
C THR A 61 -5.04 7.80 -0.80
N LYS A 62 -4.39 7.44 -1.91
CA LYS A 62 -2.96 7.05 -1.93
C LYS A 62 -1.98 8.22 -1.91
N HIS A 63 -2.46 9.45 -2.16
CA HIS A 63 -1.69 10.66 -1.92
C HIS A 63 -1.99 11.18 -0.51
N LEU A 64 -0.96 11.29 0.31
CA LEU A 64 -1.04 11.96 1.62
C LEU A 64 -1.68 13.36 1.52
N GLN A 65 -1.54 14.03 0.38
CA GLN A 65 -2.13 15.34 0.07
C GLN A 65 -3.66 15.36 -0.09
N LEU A 66 -4.29 14.23 -0.44
CA LEU A 66 -5.76 14.15 -0.61
C LEU A 66 -6.47 13.63 0.65
N ARG A 67 -5.71 13.38 1.72
CA ARG A 67 -6.23 12.88 2.98
C ARG A 67 -6.66 14.06 3.85
N ASP A 68 -7.94 14.10 4.20
CA ASP A 68 -8.48 15.12 5.09
C ASP A 68 -7.77 15.07 6.46
N PRO A 69 -7.20 16.19 6.95
CA PRO A 69 -6.49 16.25 8.23
C PRO A 69 -7.32 15.83 9.44
N GLN A 70 -8.65 15.92 9.36
CA GLN A 70 -9.57 15.56 10.44
C GLN A 70 -9.74 14.04 10.60
N VAL A 71 -9.25 13.25 9.64
CA VAL A 71 -9.39 11.79 9.63
C VAL A 71 -8.19 11.15 10.37
N SER A 72 -8.05 11.47 11.65
CA SER A 72 -7.24 10.70 12.62
C SER A 72 -8.13 9.62 13.26
N ARG A 73 -8.43 8.57 12.49
CA ARG A 73 -9.30 7.48 12.98
C ARG A 73 -8.57 6.57 13.97
N ALA A 74 -8.25 7.09 15.16
CA ALA A 74 -8.13 6.23 16.33
C ALA A 74 -9.54 5.77 16.77
N TYR A 75 -10.57 6.58 16.52
CA TYR A 75 -11.95 6.30 16.94
C TYR A 75 -13.00 6.80 15.94
N CYS A 76 -14.20 6.22 15.99
CA CYS A 76 -15.35 6.62 15.17
C CYS A 76 -16.08 7.82 15.82
N PRO A 77 -16.51 8.85 15.06
CA PRO A 77 -17.22 10.00 15.63
C PRO A 77 -18.53 9.65 16.36
N SER A 78 -19.19 8.56 15.97
CA SER A 78 -20.43 8.07 16.61
C SER A 78 -20.19 7.13 17.80
N GLN A 79 -18.92 6.88 18.18
CA GLN A 79 -18.57 5.91 19.22
C GLN A 79 -19.05 6.33 20.60
N TYR A 80 -19.19 7.64 20.86
CA TYR A 80 -19.68 8.14 22.13
C TYR A 80 -21.10 8.64 21.98
N LYS A 81 -22.03 7.94 22.63
CA LYS A 81 -23.40 8.41 22.79
C LYS A 81 -23.38 9.56 23.81
N PRO A 82 -23.90 10.75 23.49
CA PRO A 82 -24.02 11.81 24.49
C PRO A 82 -24.88 11.28 25.64
N ARG A 83 -24.39 11.47 26.88
CA ARG A 83 -25.16 11.18 28.10
C ARG A 83 -26.31 12.17 28.24
#